data_AF-A0A3B8HUR3-F1
#
_entry.id   AF-A0A3B8HUR3-F1
#
_cell.length_a   1.000
_cell.length_b   1.000
_cell.length_c   1.000
_cell.angle_alpha   90.00
_cell.angle_beta   90.00
_cell.angle_gamma   90.00
#
_symmetry.space_group_name_H-M   'P 1'
#
loop_
_entity.id
_entity.type
_entity.pdbx_description
1 polymer ?
#
loop_
_entity_poly.entity_id
_entity_poly.type
_entity_poly.pdbx_seq_one_letter_code
_entity_poly.pdbx_strand_id
1 'polypeptide(L)'
;ANSLLVMTRGATPPEVFQIDTPLEPFSAVAIRYILENQKDQVGIYKPVTLAEFLYNVATPGIDPVIPQVRIVSDNGKKLLTIEGTAVFRGTEWA
;
A
#
# COMPACT_ATOMS: atom_id res chain seq x y z
N ALA A 1 4.69 1.62 17.31
CA ALA A 1 4.19 0.51 16.47
C ALA A 1 4.73 0.69 15.06
N ASN A 2 5.59 -0.20 14.59
CA ASN A 2 6.25 -0.13 13.26
C ASN A 2 5.49 -0.89 12.17
N SER A 3 4.17 -1.07 12.33
CA SER A 3 3.36 -1.78 11.33
C SER A 3 3.20 -0.92 10.08
N LEU A 4 3.52 -1.49 8.92
CA LEU A 4 3.27 -0.86 7.62
C LEU A 4 1.78 -0.81 7.34
N LEU A 5 1.36 0.28 6.70
CA LEU A 5 -0.02 0.52 6.29
C LEU A 5 -0.10 0.63 4.78
N VAL A 6 -1.04 -0.10 4.18
CA VAL A 6 -1.36 -0.10 2.75
C VAL A 6 -2.87 -0.11 2.56
N MET A 7 -3.35 0.40 1.43
CA MET A 7 -4.77 0.37 1.08
C MET A 7 -4.98 -0.54 -0.12
N THR A 8 -5.96 -1.45 -0.08
CA THR A 8 -6.31 -2.24 -1.27
C THR A 8 -7.18 -1.42 -2.23
N ARG A 9 -6.93 -1.54 -3.53
CA ARG A 9 -7.74 -0.89 -4.58
C ARG A 9 -8.23 -1.90 -5.61
N GLY A 10 -9.55 -1.99 -5.77
CA GLY A 10 -10.19 -2.95 -6.67
C GLY A 10 -10.11 -4.41 -6.20
N ALA A 11 -9.71 -4.63 -4.94
CA ALA A 11 -9.69 -5.91 -4.26
C ALA A 11 -9.93 -5.67 -2.75
N THR A 12 -10.40 -6.71 -2.07
CA THR A 12 -10.53 -6.74 -0.61
C THR A 12 -9.21 -7.20 0.05
N PRO A 13 -8.96 -6.86 1.33
CA PRO A 13 -7.78 -7.37 2.03
C PRO A 13 -7.68 -8.90 2.06
N PRO A 14 -8.77 -9.68 2.29
CA PRO A 14 -8.71 -11.13 2.19
C PRO A 14 -8.29 -11.65 0.81
N GLU A 15 -8.81 -11.07 -0.28
CA GLU A 15 -8.40 -11.45 -1.64
C GLU A 15 -6.92 -11.20 -1.88
N VAL A 16 -6.38 -10.08 -1.38
CA VAL A 16 -4.95 -9.77 -1.47
C VAL A 16 -4.12 -10.79 -0.70
N PHE A 17 -4.55 -11.21 0.50
CA PHE A 17 -3.82 -12.21 1.28
C PHE A 17 -3.87 -13.64 0.72
N GLN A 18 -4.83 -13.93 -0.17
CA GLN A 18 -4.98 -15.22 -0.84
C GLN A 18 -4.19 -15.32 -2.15
N ILE A 19 -3.51 -14.26 -2.58
CA ILE A 19 -2.67 -14.33 -3.78
C ILE A 19 -1.44 -15.19 -3.52
N ASP A 20 -1.20 -16.14 -4.42
CA ASP A 20 0.05 -16.88 -4.49
C ASP A 20 1.17 -15.93 -4.90
N THR A 21 2.16 -15.78 -4.04
CA THR A 21 3.36 -15.00 -4.31
C THR A 21 4.49 -15.93 -4.75
N PRO A 22 5.16 -15.66 -5.88
CA PRO A 22 6.11 -16.60 -6.47
C PRO A 22 7.41 -16.77 -5.66
N LEU A 23 7.79 -15.78 -4.84
CA LEU A 23 9.06 -15.77 -4.10
C LEU A 23 8.86 -15.88 -2.59
N GLU A 24 7.77 -15.34 -2.07
CA GLU A 24 7.49 -15.24 -0.64
C GLU A 24 6.41 -16.24 -0.19
N PRO A 25 6.47 -16.73 1.06
CA PRO A 25 5.46 -17.64 1.59
C PRO A 25 4.11 -16.96 1.89
N PHE A 26 4.09 -15.62 2.00
CA PHE A 26 2.90 -14.86 2.35
C PHE A 26 2.85 -13.54 1.57
N SER A 27 1.66 -13.21 1.08
CA SER A 27 1.36 -11.94 0.40
C SER A 27 1.78 -10.70 1.19
N ALA A 28 1.66 -10.72 2.52
CA ALA A 28 2.11 -9.62 3.38
C ALA A 28 3.63 -9.35 3.29
N VAL A 29 4.43 -10.41 3.19
CA VAL A 29 5.90 -10.31 3.06
C VAL A 29 6.27 -9.78 1.68
N ALA A 30 5.59 -10.26 0.63
CA ALA A 30 5.78 -9.76 -0.73
C ALA A 30 5.45 -8.26 -0.84
N ILE A 31 4.32 -7.81 -0.26
CA ILE A 31 3.94 -6.39 -0.24
C ILE A 31 5.04 -5.53 0.39
N ARG A 32 5.59 -5.97 1.52
CA ARG A 32 6.71 -5.26 2.17
C ARG A 32 7.91 -5.16 1.23
N TYR A 33 8.34 -6.26 0.62
CA TYR A 33 9.50 -6.24 -0.27
C TYR A 33 9.27 -5.40 -1.52
N ILE A 34 8.07 -5.43 -2.12
CA ILE A 34 7.73 -4.55 -3.24
C ILE A 34 7.86 -3.07 -2.83
N LEU A 35 7.33 -2.70 -1.66
CA LEU A 35 7.42 -1.33 -1.15
C LEU A 35 8.87 -0.89 -0.85
N GLU A 36 9.67 -1.75 -0.21
CA GLU A 36 11.07 -1.47 0.11
C GLU A 36 11.91 -1.33 -1.17
N ASN A 37 11.75 -2.25 -2.12
CA ASN A 37 12.49 -2.21 -3.39
C ASN A 37 12.12 -0.99 -4.24
N GLN A 38 10.83 -0.62 -4.31
CA GLN A 38 10.39 0.55 -5.07
C GLN A 38 10.84 1.87 -4.43
N LYS A 39 10.94 1.92 -3.10
CA LYS A 39 11.54 3.05 -2.38
C LYS A 39 13.00 3.24 -2.79
N ASP A 40 13.79 2.17 -2.75
CA ASP A 40 15.23 2.23 -2.94
C ASP A 40 15.64 2.40 -4.41
N GLN A 41 14.84 1.89 -5.36
CA GLN A 41 15.17 1.93 -6.78
C GLN A 41 14.55 3.11 -7.55
N VAL A 42 13.38 3.61 -7.12
CA VAL A 42 12.61 4.56 -7.94
C VAL A 42 12.11 5.78 -7.16
N GLY A 43 12.11 5.74 -5.81
CA GLY A 43 11.67 6.85 -4.96
C GLY A 43 10.17 7.19 -5.05
N ILE A 44 9.38 6.40 -5.79
CA ILE A 44 7.98 6.71 -6.10
C ILE A 44 7.05 6.39 -4.92
N TYR A 45 7.33 5.32 -4.18
CA TYR A 45 6.48 4.88 -3.07
C TYR A 45 7.26 4.89 -1.76
N LYS A 46 6.82 5.74 -0.83
CA LYS A 46 7.32 5.77 0.54
C LYS A 46 6.50 4.77 1.37
N PRO A 47 7.13 3.76 2.01
CA PRO A 47 6.45 2.94 3.01
C PRO A 47 5.92 3.85 4.12
N VAL A 48 4.64 3.70 4.46
CA VAL A 48 3.98 4.47 5.52
C VAL A 48 3.71 3.54 6.69
N THR A 49 4.09 3.96 7.89
CA THR A 49 3.74 3.23 9.11
C THR A 49 2.39 3.71 9.66
N LEU A 50 1.71 2.88 10.44
CA LEU A 50 0.48 3.28 11.14
C LEU A 50 0.71 4.51 12.03
N ALA A 51 1.87 4.59 12.70
CA ALA A 51 2.20 5.73 13.56
C ALA A 51 2.37 7.02 12.75
N GLU A 52 3.07 6.97 11.61
CA GLU A 52 3.21 8.12 10.70
C GLU A 52 1.87 8.55 10.12
N PHE A 53 1.03 7.59 9.71
CA PHE A 53 -0.31 7.88 9.21
C PHE A 53 -1.16 8.60 10.26
N LEU A 54 -1.22 8.08 11.50
CA LEU A 54 -1.99 8.69 12.58
C LEU A 54 -1.46 10.09 12.95
N TYR A 55 -0.14 10.28 12.93
CA TYR A 55 0.47 11.60 13.12
C TYR A 55 0.03 12.59 12.03
N ASN A 56 0.10 12.17 10.76
CA ASN A 56 -0.32 13.01 9.63
C ASN A 56 -1.82 13.35 9.69
N VAL A 57 -2.68 12.37 10.03
CA VAL A 57 -4.12 12.59 10.22
C VAL A 57 -4.40 13.64 11.31
N ALA A 58 -3.60 13.64 12.37
CA ALA A 58 -3.76 14.57 13.48
C ALA A 58 -3.08 15.94 13.25
N THR A 59 -2.34 16.11 12.15
CA THR A 59 -1.57 17.33 11.88
C THR A 59 -2.29 18.22 10.88
N PRO A 60 -2.78 19.41 11.30
CA PRO A 60 -3.45 20.33 10.39
C PRO A 60 -2.60 20.71 9.19
N GLY A 61 -3.22 20.75 8.01
CA GLY A 61 -2.54 21.11 6.75
C GLY A 61 -1.71 19.99 6.12
N ILE A 62 -1.69 18.78 6.70
CA ILE A 62 -1.10 17.60 6.08
C ILE A 62 -2.22 16.72 5.54
N ASP A 63 -2.21 16.46 4.24
CA ASP A 63 -3.02 15.39 3.65
C ASP A 63 -2.29 14.05 3.87
N PRO A 64 -2.83 13.13 4.70
CA PRO A 64 -2.23 11.82 4.92
C PRO A 64 -2.32 11.00 3.64
N VAL A 65 -1.28 10.21 3.39
CA VAL A 65 -1.21 9.33 2.22
C VAL A 65 -0.97 7.89 2.60
N ILE A 66 -1.50 6.96 1.82
CA ILE A 66 -1.26 5.52 1.96
C ILE A 66 -1.00 4.92 0.57
N PRO A 67 0.09 4.15 0.37
CA PRO A 67 0.33 3.44 -0.88
C PRO A 67 -0.75 2.38 -1.15
N GLN A 68 -1.12 2.22 -2.41
CA GLN A 68 -2.20 1.30 -2.81
C GLN A 68 -1.66 -0.02 -3.35
N VAL A 69 -2.20 -1.14 -2.83
CA VAL A 69 -1.98 -2.49 -3.34
C VAL A 69 -3.10 -2.86 -4.31
N ARG A 70 -2.73 -3.43 -5.45
CA ARG A 70 -3.67 -3.97 -6.44
C ARG A 70 -3.33 -5.41 -6.78
N ILE A 71 -4.36 -6.15 -7.18
CA ILE A 71 -4.22 -7.42 -7.86
C ILE A 71 -4.34 -7.13 -9.36
N VAL A 72 -3.30 -7.44 -10.12
CA VAL A 72 -3.31 -7.34 -11.58
C VAL A 72 -3.27 -8.72 -12.19
N SER A 73 -3.83 -8.88 -13.39
CA SER A 73 -3.68 -10.12 -14.16
C SER A 73 -2.61 -9.90 -15.22
N ASP A 74 -1.59 -10.75 -15.21
CA ASP A 74 -0.56 -10.80 -16.24
C ASP A 74 -0.41 -12.24 -16.73
N ASN A 75 -0.54 -12.46 -18.03
CA ASN A 75 -0.46 -13.79 -18.66
C ASN A 75 -1.34 -14.85 -17.97
N GLY A 76 -2.54 -14.47 -17.51
CA GLY A 76 -3.48 -15.35 -16.80
C GLY A 76 -3.14 -15.63 -15.33
N LYS A 77 -2.03 -15.10 -14.81
CA LYS A 77 -1.65 -15.17 -13.39
C LYS A 77 -2.07 -13.90 -12.68
N LYS A 78 -2.51 -14.02 -11.42
CA LYS A 78 -2.77 -12.88 -10.56
C LYS A 78 -1.47 -12.50 -9.84
N LEU A 79 -1.10 -11.23 -9.89
CA LEU A 79 0.09 -10.69 -9.26
C LEU A 79 -0.27 -9.52 -8.34
N LEU A 80 0.50 -9.36 -7.27
CA LEU A 80 0.43 -8.18 -6.43
C LEU A 80 1.32 -7.08 -7.01
N THR A 81 0.82 -5.86 -7.00
CA THR A 81 1.59 -4.66 -7.33
C THR A 81 1.23 -3.51 -6.41
N ILE A 82 2.17 -2.58 -6.25
CA ILE A 82 1.91 -1.27 -5.65
C ILE A 82 1.70 -0.27 -6.78
N GLU A 83 0.50 0.28 -6.85
CA GLU A 83 0.11 1.19 -7.92
C GLU A 83 -0.82 2.28 -7.38
N GLY A 84 -0.29 3.48 -7.29
CA GLY A 84 -0.99 4.66 -6.82
C GLY A 84 -0.86 4.90 -5.33
N THR A 85 -1.35 6.07 -4.92
CA THR A 85 -1.32 6.55 -3.55
C THR A 85 -2.70 7.12 -3.23
N ALA A 86 -3.32 6.58 -2.18
CA ALA A 86 -4.54 7.14 -1.64
C ALA A 86 -4.20 8.41 -0.86
N VAL A 87 -4.91 9.50 -1.12
CA VAL A 87 -4.77 10.77 -0.40
C VAL A 87 -6.04 10.98 0.42
N PHE A 88 -5.90 11.12 1.73
CA PHE A 88 -7.00 11.31 2.66
C PHE A 88 -7.22 12.79 2.90
N ARG A 89 -7.80 13.47 1.91
CA ARG A 89 -8.20 14.86 2.09
C ARG A 89 -9.29 14.92 3.17
N GLY A 90 -9.24 15.95 4.02
CA GLY A 90 -10.36 16.24 4.92
C GLY A 90 -11.67 16.34 4.14
N THR A 91 -12.81 16.34 4.83
CA THR A 91 -14.10 16.62 4.17
C THR A 91 -13.94 17.90 3.33
N GLU A 92 -14.07 17.80 2.01
CA GLU A 92 -14.37 18.96 1.19
C GLU A 92 -15.67 19.52 1.77
N TRP A 93 -15.62 20.70 2.39
CA TRP A 93 -16.84 21.39 2.80
C TRP A 93 -17.56 21.73 1.50
N ALA A 94 -18.59 20.96 1.18
CA ALA A 94 -19.62 21.32 0.21
C ALA A 94 -20.50 22.44 0.80
#